data_AF-A0A1H8AGA9-F1
#
_entry.id   AF-A0A1H8AGA9-F1
#
_cell.length_a   1.000
_cell.length_b   1.000
_cell.length_c   1.000
_cell.angle_alpha   90.00
_cell.angle_beta   90.00
_cell.angle_gamma   90.00
#
_symmetry.space_group_name_H-M   'P 1'
#
loop_
_entity.id
_entity.type
_entity.pdbx_description
1 polymer ?
#
loop_
_entity_poly.entity_id
_entity_poly.type
_entity_poly.pdbx_seq_one_letter_code
_entity_poly.pdbx_strand_id
1 'polypeptide(L)'
;MSVGGPSILAVADALPLPSDLIELQRALHAARQAVEDYGNKVAAERRELFPGEDQWRERAVWPEDGPERAELTRLRAERDTFALQIRQHPVMQQALAEGCGKETQFALQKAGRENADGEA
;
A
#
# COMPACT_ATOMS: atom_id res chain seq x y z
N MET A 1 21.95 22.07 -44.24
CA MET A 1 22.61 21.42 -43.09
C MET A 1 21.58 21.37 -41.98
N SER A 2 21.02 20.20 -41.72
CA SER A 2 20.01 20.00 -40.66
C SER A 2 20.73 19.91 -39.32
N VAL A 3 20.52 20.89 -38.45
CA VAL A 3 20.94 20.81 -37.05
C VAL A 3 19.79 20.17 -36.29
N GLY A 4 19.93 18.89 -35.98
CA GLY A 4 19.02 18.18 -35.08
C GLY A 4 19.06 18.86 -33.72
N GLY A 5 17.96 19.52 -33.34
CA GLY A 5 17.80 20.08 -32.02
C GLY A 5 17.86 18.98 -30.95
N PRO A 6 18.28 19.31 -29.72
CA PRO A 6 18.29 18.34 -28.64
C PRO A 6 16.86 17.82 -28.47
N SER A 7 16.66 16.52 -28.70
CA SER A 7 15.48 15.82 -28.22
C SER A 7 15.54 15.87 -26.71
N ILE A 8 14.93 16.91 -26.14
CA ILE A 8 14.50 16.93 -24.76
C ILE A 8 13.52 15.76 -24.70
N LEU A 9 13.97 14.62 -24.18
CA LEU A 9 13.12 13.47 -23.88
C LEU A 9 11.97 14.03 -23.05
N ALA A 10 10.79 14.19 -23.67
CA ALA A 10 9.60 14.60 -22.96
C ALA A 10 9.41 13.57 -21.84
N VAL A 11 9.45 14.03 -20.58
CA VAL A 11 9.04 13.18 -19.46
C VAL A 11 7.58 12.86 -19.74
N ALA A 12 7.28 11.59 -20.02
CA ALA A 12 5.92 11.20 -20.33
C ALA A 12 5.04 11.47 -19.10
N ASP A 13 4.00 12.28 -19.30
CA ASP A 13 3.06 12.63 -18.24
C ASP A 13 2.31 11.36 -17.76
N ALA A 14 1.81 11.40 -16.52
CA ALA A 14 1.03 10.31 -15.93
C ALA A 14 -0.22 10.00 -16.79
N LEU A 15 -0.57 8.72 -16.89
CA LEU A 15 -1.83 8.33 -17.54
C LEU A 15 -3.05 8.74 -16.71
N PRO A 16 -4.21 9.03 -17.35
CA PRO A 16 -5.47 9.25 -16.66
C PRO A 16 -5.84 8.07 -15.76
N LEU A 17 -6.26 8.37 -14.53
CA LEU A 17 -6.61 7.36 -13.52
C LEU A 17 -8.11 7.06 -13.54
N PRO A 18 -8.53 5.84 -13.86
CA PRO A 18 -9.93 5.46 -13.77
C PRO A 18 -10.35 5.24 -12.30
N SER A 19 -11.65 5.34 -12.03
CA SER A 19 -12.20 5.31 -10.66
C SER A 19 -11.94 3.98 -9.95
N ASP A 20 -12.03 2.86 -10.67
CA ASP A 20 -11.77 1.52 -10.13
C ASP A 20 -10.31 1.34 -9.69
N LEU A 21 -9.35 1.89 -10.44
CA LEU A 21 -7.95 1.89 -10.03
C LEU A 21 -7.73 2.74 -8.76
N ILE A 22 -8.42 3.88 -8.66
CA ILE A 22 -8.38 4.73 -7.45
C ILE A 22 -9.01 3.99 -6.26
N GLU A 23 -10.13 3.29 -6.45
CA GLU A 23 -10.79 2.47 -5.43
C GLU A 23 -9.87 1.33 -4.94
N LEU A 24 -9.15 0.65 -5.84
CA LEU A 24 -8.14 -0.34 -5.47
C LEU A 24 -7.02 0.27 -4.61
N GLN A 25 -6.56 1.48 -4.95
CA GLN A 25 -5.55 2.18 -4.15
C GLN A 25 -6.07 2.56 -2.76
N ARG A 26 -7.34 2.96 -2.64
CA ARG A 26 -7.99 3.20 -1.33
C ARG A 26 -8.11 1.91 -0.52
N ALA A 27 -8.55 0.83 -1.15
CA ALA A 27 -8.64 -0.49 -0.51
C ALA A 27 -7.27 -0.97 -0.02
N LEU A 28 -6.21 -0.75 -0.81
CA LEU A 28 -4.83 -1.03 -0.38
C LEU A 28 -4.42 -0.18 0.84
N HIS A 29 -4.81 1.10 0.89
CA HIS A 29 -4.56 1.95 2.06
C HIS A 29 -5.29 1.43 3.30
N ALA A 30 -6.58 1.11 3.19
CA ALA A 30 -7.35 0.55 4.29
C ALA A 30 -6.78 -0.79 4.78
N ALA A 31 -6.37 -1.67 3.87
CA ALA A 31 -5.74 -2.95 4.23
C ALA A 31 -4.38 -2.78 4.92
N ARG A 32 -3.57 -1.77 4.52
CA ARG A 32 -2.33 -1.42 5.23
C ARG A 32 -2.62 -0.94 6.65
N GLN A 33 -3.59 -0.05 6.79
CA GLN A 33 -4.00 0.46 8.10
C GLN A 33 -4.50 -0.68 9.01
N ALA A 34 -5.31 -1.59 8.47
CA ALA A 34 -5.79 -2.76 9.24
C ALA A 34 -4.65 -3.65 9.75
N VAL A 35 -3.60 -3.87 8.94
CA VAL A 35 -2.40 -4.62 9.38
C VAL A 35 -1.69 -3.90 10.53
N GLU A 36 -1.54 -2.58 10.45
CA GLU A 36 -0.88 -1.76 11.48
C GLU A 36 -1.71 -1.71 12.77
N ASP A 37 -3.00 -1.41 12.66
CA ASP A 37 -3.95 -1.34 13.78
C ASP A 37 -4.01 -2.67 14.52
N TYR A 38 -4.06 -3.79 13.79
CA TYR A 38 -4.05 -5.10 14.41
C TYR A 38 -2.75 -5.38 15.17
N GLY A 39 -1.60 -5.05 14.58
CA GLY A 39 -0.30 -5.17 15.25
C GLY A 39 -0.23 -4.33 16.53
N ASN A 40 -0.72 -3.10 16.48
CA ASN A 40 -0.78 -2.19 17.62
C ASN A 40 -1.71 -2.70 18.73
N LYS A 41 -2.89 -3.22 18.36
CA LYS A 41 -3.83 -3.85 19.28
C LYS A 41 -3.19 -5.02 20.02
N VAL A 42 -2.62 -5.98 19.29
CA VAL A 42 -1.96 -7.15 19.89
C VAL A 42 -0.78 -6.73 20.78
N ALA A 43 -0.01 -5.72 20.36
CA ALA A 43 1.07 -5.18 21.18
C ALA A 43 0.57 -4.53 22.48
N ALA A 44 -0.58 -3.86 22.46
CA ALA A 44 -1.20 -3.30 23.66
C ALA A 44 -1.70 -4.41 24.61
N GLU A 45 -2.45 -5.38 24.10
CA GLU A 45 -2.93 -6.53 24.86
C GLU A 45 -1.77 -7.30 25.53
N ARG A 46 -0.66 -7.47 24.81
CA ARG A 46 0.55 -8.11 25.35
C ARG A 46 1.22 -7.32 26.47
N ARG A 47 1.17 -5.98 26.44
CA ARG A 47 1.69 -5.15 27.55
C ARG A 47 0.84 -5.30 28.81
N GLU A 48 -0.47 -5.50 28.66
CA GLU A 48 -1.36 -5.76 29.79
C GLU A 48 -1.12 -7.14 30.40
N LEU A 49 -0.89 -8.17 29.57
CA LEU A 49 -0.57 -9.54 30.01
C LEU A 49 0.81 -9.66 30.65
N PHE A 50 1.78 -8.87 30.17
CA PHE A 50 3.17 -8.90 30.60
C PHE A 50 3.64 -7.49 31.00
N PRO A 51 3.21 -6.98 32.17
CA PRO A 51 3.46 -5.60 32.58
C PRO A 51 4.89 -5.34 33.08
N GLY A 52 5.65 -6.39 33.45
CA GLY A 52 7.00 -6.25 33.97
C GLY A 52 8.00 -5.77 32.92
N GLU A 53 8.93 -4.89 33.29
CA GLU A 53 9.93 -4.35 32.37
C GLU A 53 10.78 -5.46 31.73
N ASP A 54 11.18 -6.46 32.52
CA ASP A 54 11.97 -7.62 32.09
C ASP A 54 11.21 -8.59 31.18
N GLN A 55 9.88 -8.47 31.07
CA GLN A 55 9.03 -9.38 30.28
C GLN A 55 8.94 -8.99 28.79
N TRP A 56 9.94 -8.27 28.28
CA TRP A 56 9.94 -7.81 26.89
C TRP A 56 9.97 -8.97 25.88
N ARG A 57 10.54 -10.13 26.25
CA ARG A 57 10.58 -11.32 25.39
C ARG A 57 9.19 -11.92 25.23
N GLU A 58 8.42 -12.00 26.31
CA GLU A 58 7.05 -12.52 26.34
C GLU A 58 6.10 -11.63 25.53
N ARG A 59 6.34 -10.30 25.51
CA ARG A 59 5.65 -9.35 24.63
C ARG A 59 6.00 -9.55 23.15
N ALA A 60 7.26 -9.90 22.85
CA ALA A 60 7.75 -10.03 21.48
C ALA A 60 7.41 -11.38 20.83
N VAL A 61 7.17 -12.43 21.62
CA VAL A 61 6.91 -13.79 21.11
C VAL A 61 5.42 -14.00 20.86
N TRP A 62 5.07 -14.20 19.59
CA TRP A 62 3.73 -14.60 19.16
C TRP A 62 3.73 -16.10 18.85
N PRO A 63 2.85 -16.91 19.47
CA PRO A 63 2.76 -18.34 19.19
C PRO A 63 2.61 -18.60 17.69
N GLU A 64 3.40 -19.54 17.13
CA GLU A 64 3.40 -19.82 15.69
C GLU A 64 2.01 -20.21 15.17
N ASP A 65 1.30 -21.05 15.92
CA ASP A 65 -0.08 -21.48 15.62
C ASP A 65 -1.14 -20.65 16.37
N GLY A 66 -0.78 -19.44 16.82
CA GLY A 66 -1.68 -18.55 17.55
C GLY A 66 -2.71 -17.87 16.65
N PRO A 67 -3.93 -17.60 17.16
CA PRO A 67 -4.96 -16.87 16.40
C PRO A 67 -4.48 -15.50 15.92
N GLU A 68 -3.54 -14.86 16.64
CA GLU A 68 -2.99 -13.57 16.25
C GLU A 68 -2.17 -13.63 14.96
N ARG A 69 -1.39 -14.70 14.77
CA ARG A 69 -0.61 -14.88 13.54
C ARG A 69 -1.50 -15.27 12.37
N ALA A 70 -2.53 -16.08 12.61
CA ALA A 70 -3.51 -16.44 11.57
C ALA A 70 -4.22 -15.19 11.04
N GLU A 71 -4.70 -14.32 11.93
CA GLU A 71 -5.39 -13.08 11.52
C GLU A 71 -4.44 -12.08 10.85
N LEU A 72 -3.23 -11.89 11.39
CA LEU A 72 -2.23 -11.03 10.74
C LEU A 72 -1.85 -11.56 9.34
N THR A 73 -1.82 -12.88 9.16
CA THR A 73 -1.57 -13.50 7.86
C THR A 73 -2.73 -13.23 6.90
N ARG A 74 -3.98 -13.35 7.35
CA ARG A 74 -5.17 -13.02 6.57
C ARG A 74 -5.15 -11.57 6.09
N LEU A 75 -4.89 -10.62 7.00
CA LEU A 75 -4.81 -9.19 6.69
C LEU A 75 -3.69 -8.85 5.69
N ARG A 76 -2.53 -9.50 5.83
CA ARG A 76 -1.42 -9.34 4.87
C ARG A 76 -1.77 -9.90 3.49
N ALA A 77 -2.43 -11.05 3.43
CA ALA A 77 -2.88 -11.64 2.18
C ALA A 77 -3.91 -10.74 1.45
N GLU A 78 -4.81 -10.12 2.20
CA GLU A 78 -5.77 -9.14 1.68
C GLU A 78 -5.07 -7.90 1.11
N ARG A 79 -4.13 -7.30 1.86
CA ARG A 79 -3.27 -6.20 1.38
C ARG A 79 -2.52 -6.58 0.09
N ASP A 80 -1.94 -7.77 0.06
CA ASP A 80 -1.14 -8.24 -1.07
C ASP A 80 -2.01 -8.49 -2.31
N THR A 81 -3.27 -8.89 -2.11
CA THR A 81 -4.26 -9.02 -3.18
C THR A 81 -4.52 -7.67 -3.85
N PHE A 82 -4.80 -6.61 -3.09
CA PHE A 82 -5.00 -5.28 -3.67
C PHE A 82 -3.73 -4.75 -4.36
N ALA A 83 -2.55 -4.96 -3.76
CA ALA A 83 -1.29 -4.57 -4.38
C ALA A 83 -1.04 -5.29 -5.71
N LEU A 84 -1.42 -6.57 -5.81
CA LEU A 84 -1.33 -7.33 -7.04
C LEU A 84 -2.32 -6.83 -8.09
N GLN A 85 -3.57 -6.58 -7.70
CA GLN A 85 -4.61 -6.06 -8.59
C GLN A 85 -4.22 -4.70 -9.20
N ILE A 86 -3.68 -3.77 -8.40
CA ILE A 86 -3.15 -2.49 -8.90
C ILE A 86 -2.03 -2.74 -9.91
N ARG A 87 -1.06 -3.61 -9.56
CA ARG A 87 0.06 -3.92 -10.46
C ARG A 87 -0.41 -4.48 -11.79
N GLN A 88 -1.41 -5.36 -11.78
CA GLN A 88 -1.95 -6.01 -12.96
C GLN A 88 -2.98 -5.17 -13.72
N HIS A 89 -3.36 -4.01 -13.18
CA HIS A 89 -4.38 -3.16 -13.78
C HIS A 89 -3.94 -2.68 -15.19
N PRO A 90 -4.83 -2.69 -16.21
CA PRO A 90 -4.47 -2.33 -17.59
C PRO A 90 -3.76 -0.98 -17.72
N VAL A 91 -4.24 0.06 -17.01
CA VAL A 91 -3.62 1.39 -17.01
C VAL A 91 -2.19 1.37 -16.44
N MET A 92 -1.93 0.55 -15.42
CA MET A 92 -0.57 0.43 -14.87
C MET A 92 0.37 -0.30 -15.83
N GLN A 93 -0.14 -1.33 -16.52
CA GLN A 93 0.63 -2.03 -17.56
C GLN A 93 0.92 -1.13 -18.76
N GLN A 94 -0.06 -0.31 -19.17
CA GLN A 94 0.10 0.68 -20.23
C GLN A 94 1.12 1.75 -19.84
N ALA A 95 1.03 2.30 -18.63
CA ALA A 95 1.98 3.32 -18.15
C ALA A 95 3.42 2.78 -18.11
N LEU A 96 3.61 1.50 -17.76
CA LEU A 96 4.92 0.86 -17.83
C LEU A 96 5.41 0.73 -19.28
N ALA A 97 4.54 0.37 -20.22
CA ALA A 97 4.88 0.27 -21.65
C ALA A 97 5.21 1.63 -22.28
N GLU A 98 4.55 2.70 -21.83
CA GLU A 98 4.77 4.08 -22.29
C GLU A 98 5.91 4.81 -21.54
N GLY A 99 6.48 4.17 -20.51
CA GLY A 99 7.60 4.72 -19.74
C GLY A 99 7.21 5.75 -18.67
N CYS A 100 5.91 6.00 -18.45
CA CYS A 100 5.37 6.91 -17.42
C CYS A 100 4.85 6.18 -16.16
N GLY A 101 5.33 4.96 -15.90
CA GLY A 101 4.85 4.12 -14.81
C GLY A 101 5.06 4.72 -13.42
N LYS A 102 6.16 5.48 -13.21
CA LYS A 102 6.45 6.11 -11.92
C LYS A 102 5.52 7.29 -11.65
N GLU A 103 5.32 8.13 -12.66
CA GLU A 103 4.46 9.30 -12.66
C GLU A 103 3.00 8.88 -12.42
N THR A 104 2.55 7.84 -13.14
CA THR A 104 1.20 7.26 -12.96
C THR A 104 1.03 6.65 -11.57
N GLN A 105 2.03 5.93 -11.06
CA GLN A 105 1.99 5.38 -9.69
C GLN A 105 1.93 6.48 -8.62
N PHE A 106 2.66 7.57 -8.81
CA PHE A 106 2.65 8.72 -7.91
C PHE A 106 1.28 9.42 -7.92
N ALA A 107 0.74 9.69 -9.12
CA ALA A 107 -0.59 10.25 -9.28
C ALA A 107 -1.65 9.36 -8.60
N LEU A 108 -1.56 8.04 -8.76
CA LEU A 108 -2.46 7.08 -8.12
C LEU A 108 -2.37 7.15 -6.59
N GLN A 109 -1.17 7.15 -6.02
CA GLN A 109 -0.99 7.27 -4.57
C GLN A 109 -1.56 8.57 -4.03
N LYS A 110 -1.44 9.67 -4.77
CA LYS A 110 -2.01 10.96 -4.41
C LYS A 110 -3.55 10.92 -4.45
N ALA A 111 -4.14 10.45 -5.55
CA ALA A 111 -5.60 10.35 -5.71
C ALA A 111 -6.26 9.41 -4.68
N GLY A 112 -5.55 8.35 -4.29
CA GLY A 112 -5.98 7.42 -3.24
C GLY A 112 -6.02 8.04 -1.83
N ARG A 113 -5.27 9.12 -1.59
CA ARG A 113 -5.25 9.85 -0.31
C ARG A 113 -6.25 11.00 -0.27
N GLU A 114 -6.35 11.79 -1.34
CA GLU A 114 -7.16 13.03 -1.39
C GLU A 114 -8.67 12.82 -1.17
N ASN A 115 -9.16 11.59 -1.31
CA ASN A 115 -10.56 11.25 -1.04
C ASN A 115 -10.77 10.55 0.31
N ALA A 116 -9.69 10.19 1.02
CA ALA A 116 -9.75 9.70 2.40
C ALA A 116 -9.85 10.87 3.39
N ASP A 117 -9.25 12.02 3.05
CA ASP A 117 -9.29 13.27 3.83
C ASP A 117 -10.47 14.19 3.47
N GLY A 118 -11.37 13.72 2.59
CA GLY A 118 -12.46 14.49 1.99
C GLY A 118 -13.82 14.29 2.64
N GLU A 119 -13.91 14.37 3.98
CA GLU A 119 -15.10 14.84 4.72
C GLU A 119 -14.74 15.02 6.21
N ALA A 120 -14.45 16.26 6.60
CA ALA A 120 -14.52 16.79 7.96
C ALA A 120 -15.05 18.23 7.90
#